data_AF-A0A412PL26-F1
#
_entry.id   AF-A0A412PL26-F1
#
_cell.length_a   1.000
_cell.length_b   1.000
_cell.length_c   1.000
_cell.angle_alpha   90.00
_cell.angle_beta   90.00
_cell.angle_gamma   90.00
#
_symmetry.space_group_name_H-M   'P 1'
#
loop_
_entity.id
_entity.type
_entity.pdbx_description
1 polymer ?
#
loop_
_entity_poly.entity_id
_entity_poly.type
_entity_poly.pdbx_seq_one_letter_code
_entity_poly.pdbx_strand_id
1 'polypeptide(L)'
;MIKTKFIEVEYGFSNYQEIDVLINDFIQQNELIDIIDIKFQSNIAAVADSGVSCTYYHTSALIIYREPEKSRLGIEFGEEDDY
;
A
#
# COMPACT_ATOMS: atom_id res chain seq x y z
N MET A 1 7.50 -13.93 -6.27
CA MET A 1 6.34 -14.52 -5.53
C MET A 1 5.17 -13.55 -5.60
N ILE A 2 3.92 -14.00 -5.77
CA ILE A 2 2.75 -13.11 -5.76
C ILE A 2 2.39 -12.78 -4.30
N LYS A 3 2.18 -11.49 -4.01
CA LYS A 3 1.83 -10.95 -2.69
C LYS A 3 0.69 -9.94 -2.80
N THR A 4 0.13 -9.60 -1.65
CA THR A 4 -0.92 -8.60 -1.52
C THR A 4 -0.62 -7.62 -0.40
N LYS A 5 -0.97 -6.35 -0.61
CA LYS A 5 -0.93 -5.29 0.40
C LYS A 5 -2.32 -4.67 0.50
N PHE A 6 -2.94 -4.74 1.68
CA PHE A 6 -4.16 -4.00 1.99
C PHE A 6 -3.80 -2.62 2.56
N ILE A 7 -4.50 -1.60 2.09
CA ILE A 7 -4.36 -0.21 2.51
C ILE A 7 -5.76 0.34 2.75
N GLU A 8 -5.94 1.07 3.84
CA GLU A 8 -7.19 1.75 4.22
C GLU A 8 -6.85 3.18 4.64
N VAL A 9 -7.72 4.12 4.30
CA VAL A 9 -7.62 5.49 4.80
C VAL A 9 -8.01 5.49 6.28
N GLU A 10 -7.06 5.78 7.17
CA GLU A 10 -7.35 5.94 8.59
C GLU A 10 -8.29 7.13 8.80
N TYR A 11 -9.46 6.88 9.39
CA TYR A 11 -10.44 7.93 9.62
C TYR A 11 -10.13 8.67 10.93
N GLY A 12 -9.81 9.96 10.83
CA GLY A 12 -9.52 10.84 11.96
C GLY A 12 -9.93 12.29 11.69
N PHE A 13 -10.13 13.08 12.76
CA PHE A 13 -10.69 14.43 12.66
C PHE A 13 -9.80 15.49 12.00
N SER A 14 -8.49 15.25 11.84
CA SER A 14 -7.59 16.32 11.39
C SER A 14 -6.38 15.91 10.54
N ASN A 15 -6.09 14.63 10.34
CA ASN A 15 -4.94 14.21 9.52
C ASN A 15 -5.21 12.84 8.91
N TYR A 16 -5.84 12.80 7.73
CA TYR A 16 -5.89 11.60 6.91
C TYR A 16 -5.26 11.89 5.56
N GLN A 17 -4.52 10.92 5.03
CA GLN A 17 -4.05 10.93 3.66
C GLN A 17 -5.09 10.22 2.80
N GLU A 18 -5.37 10.79 1.63
CA GLU A 18 -6.22 10.15 0.65
C GLU A 18 -5.59 8.83 0.16
N ILE A 19 -6.43 7.90 -0.28
CA ILE A 19 -6.03 6.54 -0.65
C ILE A 19 -4.96 6.50 -1.76
N ASP A 20 -4.97 7.46 -2.67
CA ASP A 20 -4.03 7.58 -3.78
C ASP A 20 -2.63 7.93 -3.28
N VAL A 21 -2.52 8.82 -2.29
CA VAL A 21 -1.26 9.13 -1.62
C VAL A 21 -0.68 7.88 -0.98
N LEU A 22 -1.50 7.12 -0.24
CA LEU A 22 -1.05 5.89 0.42
C LEU A 22 -0.60 4.81 -0.58
N ILE A 23 -1.29 4.68 -1.72
CA ILE A 23 -0.89 3.77 -2.80
C ILE A 23 0.45 4.22 -3.40
N ASN A 24 0.59 5.51 -3.72
CA ASN A 24 1.81 6.05 -4.32
C ASN A 24 3.02 5.89 -3.38
N ASP A 25 2.84 6.18 -2.09
CA ASP A 25 3.89 6.00 -1.08
C ASP A 25 4.34 4.53 -1.01
N PHE A 26 3.40 3.58 -1.06
CA PHE A 26 3.72 2.15 -1.09
C PHE A 26 4.53 1.78 -2.34
N ILE A 27 4.14 2.26 -3.52
CA ILE A 27 4.83 1.97 -4.78
C ILE A 27 6.24 2.57 -4.77
N GLN A 28 6.39 3.81 -4.31
CA GLN A 28 7.69 4.49 -4.21
C GLN A 28 8.64 3.78 -3.25
N GLN A 29 8.14 3.24 -2.15
CA GLN A 29 8.96 2.49 -1.18
C GLN A 29 9.34 1.08 -1.68
N ASN A 30 8.74 0.61 -2.78
CA ASN A 30 8.89 -0.76 -3.29
C ASN A 30 9.16 -0.77 -4.80
N GLU A 31 10.09 0.05 -5.29
CA GLU A 31 10.33 0.28 -6.73
C GLU A 31 10.59 -0.97 -7.59
N LEU A 32 11.00 -2.08 -6.97
CA LEU A 32 11.33 -3.33 -7.66
C LEU A 32 10.14 -4.29 -7.83
N ILE A 33 8.96 -3.97 -7.29
CA ILE A 33 7.78 -4.82 -7.42
C ILE A 33 7.11 -4.62 -8.78
N ASP A 34 6.58 -5.71 -9.32
CA ASP A 34 5.74 -5.68 -10.53
C ASP A 34 4.27 -5.69 -10.10
N ILE A 35 3.55 -4.59 -10.34
CA ILE A 35 2.13 -4.47 -9.95
C ILE A 35 1.27 -5.26 -10.94
N ILE A 36 0.49 -6.20 -10.41
CA ILE A 36 -0.41 -7.04 -11.20
C ILE A 36 -1.79 -6.39 -11.30
N ASP A 37 -2.34 -5.94 -10.17
CA ASP A 37 -3.68 -5.36 -10.08
C ASP A 37 -3.82 -4.52 -8.79
N ILE A 38 -4.76 -3.58 -8.79
CA ILE A 38 -5.16 -2.82 -7.61
C ILE A 38 -6.69 -2.84 -7.55
N LYS A 39 -7.23 -3.53 -6.55
CA LYS A 39 -8.67 -3.56 -6.30
C LYS A 39 -9.04 -2.43 -5.36
N PHE A 40 -9.93 -1.57 -5.79
CA PHE A 40 -10.39 -0.42 -5.03
C PHE A 40 -11.78 -0.65 -4.45
N GLN A 41 -12.01 -0.22 -3.21
CA GLN A 41 -13.31 -0.20 -2.57
C GLN A 41 -13.55 1.15 -1.90
N SER A 42 -14.70 1.75 -2.17
CA SER A 42 -15.17 2.93 -1.45
C SER A 42 -16.62 2.73 -1.02
N ASN A 43 -16.86 2.91 0.27
CA ASN A 43 -18.17 2.82 0.88
C ASN A 43 -18.48 4.14 1.58
N ILE A 44 -19.74 4.56 1.50
CA ILE A 44 -20.27 5.70 2.25
C ILE A 44 -21.35 5.18 3.19
N ALA A 45 -21.25 5.57 4.46
CA ALA A 45 -22.29 5.32 5.44
C ALA A 45 -22.73 6.67 6.04
N ALA A 46 -24.03 6.85 6.21
CA ALA A 46 -24.58 8.02 6.86
C ALA A 46 -25.37 7.57 8.09
N VAL A 47 -25.15 8.25 9.21
CA VAL A 47 -25.93 8.07 10.44
C VAL A 47 -26.65 9.37 10.73
N ALA A 48 -27.94 9.29 11.02
CA ALA A 48 -28.73 10.40 11.56
C ALA A 48 -29.42 9.91 12.84
N ASP A 49 -29.07 10.52 13.97
CA ASP A 49 -29.67 10.23 15.27
C ASP A 49 -29.92 11.53 16.03
N SER A 50 -31.17 11.75 16.45
CA SER A 50 -31.56 12.79 17.42
C SER A 50 -31.01 14.20 17.13
N GLY A 51 -30.94 14.60 15.86
CA GLY A 51 -30.48 15.93 15.43
C GLY A 51 -29.00 16.03 15.08
N VAL A 52 -28.24 14.93 15.19
CA VAL A 52 -26.85 14.83 14.73
C VAL A 52 -26.81 13.96 13.48
N SER A 53 -26.22 14.48 12.40
CA SER A 53 -25.93 13.71 11.19
C SER A 53 -24.42 13.64 10.96
N CYS A 54 -23.90 12.45 10.65
CA CYS A 54 -22.52 12.25 10.26
C CYS A 54 -22.43 11.35 9.03
N THR A 55 -21.45 11.64 8.18
CA THR A 55 -21.10 10.82 7.01
C THR A 55 -19.71 10.23 7.23
N TYR A 56 -19.63 8.92 7.13
CA TYR A 56 -18.39 8.16 7.18
C TYR A 56 -18.03 7.70 5.78
N TYR A 57 -16.85 8.09 5.32
CA TYR A 57 -16.26 7.57 4.10
C TYR A 57 -15.26 6.50 4.48
N HIS A 58 -15.43 5.29 3.96
CA HIS A 58 -14.45 4.24 4.11
C HIS A 58 -13.88 3.93 2.74
N THR A 59 -12.59 4.20 2.57
CA THR A 59 -11.89 3.97 1.31
C THR A 59 -10.70 3.07 1.56
N SER A 60 -10.61 1.98 0.78
CA SER A 60 -9.53 1.01 0.89
C SER A 60 -9.12 0.45 -0.48
N ALA A 61 -7.93 -0.13 -0.52
CA ALA A 61 -7.39 -0.77 -1.70
C ALA A 61 -6.63 -2.07 -1.33
N LEU A 62 -6.71 -3.06 -2.22
CA LEU A 62 -5.89 -4.25 -2.19
C LEU A 62 -4.96 -4.25 -3.40
N ILE A 63 -3.68 -4.01 -3.17
CA ILE A 63 -2.63 -4.06 -4.18
C ILE A 63 -2.16 -5.50 -4.30
N ILE A 64 -2.19 -6.05 -5.51
CA ILE A 64 -1.69 -7.39 -5.84
C ILE A 64 -0.44 -7.17 -6.70
N TYR A 65 0.69 -7.72 -6.25
CA TYR A 65 1.98 -7.48 -6.88
C TYR A 65 2.85 -8.73 -6.85
N ARG A 66 3.85 -8.77 -7.72
CA ARG A 66 4.88 -9.78 -7.76
C ARG A 66 6.16 -9.19 -7.20
N GLU A 67 6.70 -9.81 -6.16
CA GLU A 67 8.06 -9.50 -5.72
C GLU A 67 9.07 -10.03 -6.72
N PRO A 68 10.15 -9.26 -6.97
CA PRO A 68 11.27 -9.74 -7.76
C PRO A 68 11.81 -11.01 -7.09
N GLU A 69 12.19 -11.99 -7.91
CA GLU A 69 12.96 -13.10 -7.36
C GLU A 69 14.25 -12.51 -6.82
N LYS A 70 14.54 -12.69 -5.51
CA LYS A 70 15.88 -12.45 -5.00
C LYS A 70 16.81 -13.23 -5.91
N SER A 71 17.59 -12.52 -6.72
CA SER A 71 18.53 -13.20 -7.60
C SER A 71 19.35 -14.16 -6.74
N ARG A 72 19.49 -15.41 -7.17
CA ARG A 72 20.41 -16.38 -6.55
C ARG A 72 21.88 -15.98 -6.75
N LEU A 73 22.16 -14.71 -7.01
CA LEU A 73 23.50 -14.18 -7.20
C LEU A 73 23.94 -13.54 -5.89
N GLY A 74 24.32 -14.40 -4.95
CA GLY A 74 25.34 -14.06 -3.96
C GLY A 74 26.69 -13.94 -4.66
N ILE A 75 26.85 -12.91 -5.50
CA ILE A 75 28.18 -12.47 -5.90
C ILE A 75 28.59 -11.41 -4.88
N GLU A 76 29.26 -11.86 -3.82
CA GLU A 76 30.16 -11.00 -3.05
C GLU A 76 31.31 -10.62 -3.99
N PHE A 77 31.29 -9.36 -4.46
CA PHE A 77 32.46 -8.78 -5.11
C PHE A 77 33.43 -8.32 -4.02
N GLY A 78 34.56 -9.02 -3.91
CA GLY A 78 35.85 -8.47 -3.52
C GLY A 78 36.19 -8.46 -2.03
N GLU A 79 37.03 -9.40 -1.62
CA GLU A 79 38.32 -9.03 -1.01
C GLU A 79 39.41 -9.73 -1.85
N GLU A 80 40.32 -8.93 -2.43
CA GLU A 80 41.53 -9.44 -3.04
C GLU A 80 42.44 -9.97 -1.93
N ASP A 81 42.80 -11.26 -1.99
CA ASP A 81 43.86 -11.81 -1.17
C ASP A 81 45.21 -11.24 -1.67
N ASP A 82 45.70 -10.20 -0.99
CA ASP A 82 47.08 -9.75 -1.08
C ASP A 82 48.02 -10.86 -0.57
N TYR A 83 48.73 -11.52 -1.50
CA TYR A 83 49.84 -12.45 -1.23
C TYR A 83 51.17 -11.73 -1.00
#